data_AF-A0A845MGJ2-F1
#
_entry.id   AF-A0A845MGJ2-F1
#
_cell.length_a   1.000
_cell.length_b   1.000
_cell.length_c   1.000
_cell.angle_alpha   90.00
_cell.angle_beta   90.00
_cell.angle_gamma   90.00
#
_symmetry.space_group_name_H-M   'P 1'
#
loop_
_entity.id
_entity.type
_entity.pdbx_description
1 polymer ?
#
loop_
_entity_poly.entity_id
_entity_poly.type
_entity_poly.pdbx_seq_one_letter_code
_entity_poly.pdbx_strand_id
1 'polypeptide(L)'
;MKQIILVSMVTILVGLAQPALADEKNENPDGMAMEGITKLMDALGAFIASIPQYEAPVLNENGDIIIRRKNPEKKQEDPKLEETST
;
A
#
# COMPACT_ATOMS: atom_id res chain seq x y z
N MET A 1 -48.40 13.31 30.75
CA MET A 1 -48.13 11.87 30.53
C MET A 1 -47.19 11.55 29.36
N LYS A 2 -46.53 12.54 28.71
CA LYS A 2 -45.55 12.30 27.63
C LYS A 2 -44.10 12.14 28.12
N GLN A 3 -43.79 12.62 29.32
CA GLN A 3 -42.43 12.58 29.89
C GLN A 3 -42.03 11.19 30.43
N ILE A 4 -43.01 10.33 30.77
CA ILE A 4 -42.74 9.00 31.34
C ILE A 4 -42.31 7.99 30.25
N ILE A 5 -42.78 8.18 29.01
CA ILE A 5 -42.43 7.31 27.88
C ILE A 5 -40.97 7.53 27.45
N LEU A 6 -40.44 8.74 27.61
CA LEU A 6 -39.09 9.08 27.16
C LEU A 6 -37.99 8.54 28.09
N VAL A 7 -38.29 8.40 29.39
CA VAL A 7 -37.35 7.82 30.38
C VAL A 7 -37.26 6.29 30.24
N SER A 8 -38.36 5.62 29.85
CA SER A 8 -38.37 4.17 29.65
C SER A 8 -37.59 3.71 28.42
N MET A 9 -37.37 4.58 27.43
CA MET A 9 -36.64 4.23 26.21
C MET A 9 -35.12 4.33 26.39
N VAL A 10 -34.65 5.17 27.30
CA VAL A 10 -33.22 5.33 27.61
C VAL A 10 -32.68 4.15 28.42
N THR A 11 -33.51 3.51 29.25
CA THR A 11 -33.10 2.34 30.05
C THR A 11 -32.87 1.09 29.20
N ILE A 12 -33.51 0.99 28.03
CA ILE A 12 -33.36 -0.17 27.13
C ILE A 12 -32.07 -0.07 26.30
N LEU A 13 -31.61 1.14 25.94
CA LEU A 13 -30.38 1.30 25.15
C LEU A 13 -29.10 0.98 25.93
N VAL A 14 -29.07 1.16 27.25
CA VAL A 14 -27.88 0.89 28.07
C VAL A 14 -27.62 -0.62 28.23
N GLY A 15 -28.64 -1.47 28.08
CA GLY A 15 -28.51 -2.93 28.23
C GLY A 15 -27.89 -3.66 27.04
N LEU A 16 -27.69 -2.99 25.90
CA LEU A 16 -27.09 -3.59 24.68
C LEU A 16 -25.59 -3.32 24.53
N ALA A 17 -24.97 -2.63 25.49
CA ALA A 17 -23.52 -2.49 25.56
C ALA A 17 -22.90 -3.80 26.04
N GLN A 18 -22.90 -4.82 25.19
CA GLN A 18 -22.06 -6.00 25.41
C GLN A 18 -20.60 -5.53 25.41
N PRO A 19 -19.77 -5.89 26.42
CA PRO A 19 -18.36 -5.66 26.33
C PRO A 19 -17.86 -6.40 25.09
N ALA A 20 -17.32 -5.67 24.11
CA ALA A 20 -16.55 -6.27 23.06
C ALA A 20 -15.34 -6.94 23.74
N LEU A 21 -15.40 -8.25 23.94
CA LEU A 21 -14.24 -9.02 24.29
C LEU A 21 -13.31 -8.90 23.09
N ALA A 22 -12.27 -8.09 23.24
CA ALA A 22 -11.16 -8.11 22.32
C ALA A 22 -10.66 -9.56 22.30
N ASP A 23 -10.66 -10.16 21.12
CA ASP A 23 -10.04 -11.46 20.91
C ASP A 23 -8.55 -11.26 21.22
N GLU A 24 -8.13 -11.61 22.44
CA GLU A 24 -6.72 -11.78 22.79
C GLU A 24 -6.24 -13.01 22.01
N LYS A 25 -6.12 -12.82 20.69
CA LYS A 25 -5.35 -13.71 19.84
C LYS A 25 -3.99 -13.74 20.52
N ASN A 26 -3.71 -14.88 21.16
CA ASN A 26 -2.43 -15.18 21.77
C ASN A 26 -1.43 -15.31 20.62
N GLU A 27 -1.11 -14.18 19.99
CA GLU A 27 -0.03 -14.07 19.04
C GLU A 27 1.23 -14.27 19.86
N ASN A 28 1.68 -15.51 19.86
CA ASN A 28 2.95 -15.91 20.43
C ASN A 28 4.01 -14.93 19.90
N PRO A 29 4.79 -14.25 20.77
CA PRO A 29 5.77 -13.25 20.35
C PRO A 29 6.71 -13.73 19.24
N ASP A 30 7.02 -15.03 19.24
CA ASP A 30 7.81 -15.69 18.19
C ASP A 30 7.14 -15.62 16.80
N GLY A 31 5.81 -15.75 16.75
CA GLY A 31 5.03 -15.64 15.51
C GLY A 31 5.05 -14.23 14.94
N MET A 32 4.93 -13.21 15.78
CA MET A 32 5.03 -11.80 15.35
C MET A 32 6.43 -11.49 14.80
N ALA A 33 7.48 -12.02 15.44
CA ALA A 33 8.85 -11.84 14.97
C ALA A 33 9.07 -12.47 13.58
N MET A 34 8.56 -13.68 13.35
CA MET A 34 8.65 -14.35 12.05
C MET A 34 7.86 -13.65 10.96
N GLU A 35 6.67 -13.12 11.28
CA GLU A 35 5.89 -12.31 10.35
C GLU A 35 6.65 -11.03 9.96
N GLY A 36 7.29 -10.37 10.93
CA GLY A 36 8.11 -9.17 10.69
C GLY A 36 9.28 -9.45 9.74
N ILE A 37 9.99 -10.55 9.95
CA ILE A 37 11.09 -10.97 9.05
C ILE A 37 10.56 -11.25 7.64
N THR A 38 9.42 -11.91 7.52
CA THR A 38 8.80 -12.23 6.22
C THR A 38 8.51 -10.95 5.44
N LYS A 39 7.84 -9.98 6.09
CA LYS A 39 7.54 -8.67 5.47
C LYS A 39 8.80 -7.92 5.06
N LEU A 40 9.88 -8.00 5.86
CA LEU A 40 11.15 -7.38 5.52
C LEU A 40 11.77 -8.00 4.26
N MET A 41 11.75 -9.33 4.15
CA MET A 41 12.26 -10.04 2.97
C MET A 41 11.43 -9.73 1.72
N ASP A 42 10.11 -9.66 1.84
CA ASP A 42 9.23 -9.28 0.75
C ASP A 42 9.51 -7.85 0.28
N ALA A 43 9.65 -6.92 1.21
CA ALA A 43 9.98 -5.53 0.91
C ALA A 43 11.36 -5.40 0.24
N LEU A 44 12.36 -6.16 0.71
CA LEU A 44 13.68 -6.21 0.09
C LEU A 44 13.61 -6.78 -1.34
N GLY A 45 12.82 -7.82 -1.55
CA GLY A 45 12.58 -8.39 -2.89
C GLY A 45 11.96 -7.38 -3.84
N ALA A 46 10.92 -6.67 -3.39
CA ALA A 46 10.29 -5.60 -4.16
C ALA A 46 11.26 -4.45 -4.48
N PHE A 47 12.08 -4.05 -3.51
CA PHE A 47 13.10 -3.04 -3.72
C PHE A 47 14.12 -3.47 -4.77
N ILE A 48 14.66 -4.69 -4.70
CA ILE A 48 15.60 -5.22 -5.69
C ILE A 48 14.95 -5.25 -7.08
N ALA A 49 13.68 -5.67 -7.17
CA ALA A 49 12.94 -5.70 -8.42
C ALA A 49 12.69 -4.31 -9.02
N SER A 50 12.66 -3.26 -8.19
CA SER A 50 12.51 -1.87 -8.63
C SER A 50 13.77 -1.30 -9.30
N ILE A 51 14.93 -1.93 -9.10
CA ILE A 51 16.20 -1.43 -9.64
C ILE A 51 16.21 -1.60 -11.18
N PRO A 52 16.31 -0.50 -11.96
CA PRO A 52 16.34 -0.61 -13.41
C PRO A 52 17.61 -1.30 -13.90
N GLN A 53 17.45 -2.24 -14.82
CA GLN A 53 18.56 -2.96 -15.43
C GLN A 53 18.89 -2.36 -16.80
N TYR A 54 20.17 -2.14 -17.08
CA TYR A 54 20.64 -1.54 -18.33
C TYR A 54 21.54 -2.48 -19.14
N GLU A 55 21.57 -2.26 -20.45
CA GLU A 55 22.53 -2.87 -21.38
C GLU A 55 23.88 -2.14 -21.33
N ALA A 56 24.89 -2.73 -21.97
CA ALA A 56 26.17 -2.06 -22.17
C ALA A 56 25.97 -0.79 -23.02
N PRO A 57 26.59 0.35 -22.67
CA PRO A 57 26.50 1.56 -23.46
C PRO A 57 27.07 1.37 -24.87
N VAL A 58 26.40 1.95 -25.87
CA VAL A 58 26.86 1.93 -27.27
C VAL A 58 26.96 3.35 -27.81
N LEU A 59 27.97 3.59 -28.65
CA LEU A 59 28.11 4.85 -29.37
C LEU A 59 27.32 4.78 -30.68
N ASN A 60 26.52 5.81 -30.98
CA ASN A 60 25.85 5.93 -32.28
C ASN A 60 26.74 6.63 -33.32
N GLU A 61 26.26 6.75 -34.55
CA GLU A 61 26.98 7.40 -35.67
C GLU A 61 27.21 8.91 -35.46
N ASN A 62 26.39 9.55 -34.62
CA ASN A 62 26.54 10.96 -34.26
C ASN A 62 27.53 11.18 -33.11
N GLY A 63 28.00 10.11 -32.46
CA GLY A 63 28.87 10.18 -31.28
C GLY A 63 28.14 10.26 -29.94
N ASP A 64 26.83 10.02 -29.89
CA ASP A 64 26.08 9.95 -28.63
C ASP A 64 26.20 8.57 -27.98
N ILE A 65 26.18 8.54 -26.64
CA ILE A 65 26.15 7.30 -25.87
C ILE A 65 24.69 6.93 -25.57
N ILE A 66 24.28 5.75 -26.03
CA ILE A 66 22.95 5.19 -25.79
C ILE A 66 23.04 4.12 -24.69
N ILE A 67 22.26 4.29 -23.62
CA ILE A 67 22.13 3.32 -22.52
C ILE A 67 20.68 2.82 -22.48
N ARG A 68 20.45 1.58 -22.93
CA ARG A 68 19.10 1.01 -23.03
C ARG A 68 18.72 0.24 -21.76
N ARG A 69 17.45 0.33 -21.33
CA ARG A 69 16.92 -0.52 -20.26
C ARG A 69 16.66 -1.92 -20.80
N LYS A 70 17.13 -2.96 -20.12
CA LYS A 70 16.87 -4.37 -20.49
C LYS A 70 15.40 -4.75 -20.33
N ASN A 71 14.76 -4.26 -19.27
CA ASN A 71 13.34 -4.47 -19.01
C ASN A 71 12.66 -3.09 -18.83
N PRO A 72 12.20 -2.46 -19.91
CA PRO A 72 11.50 -1.19 -19.81
C PRO A 72 10.12 -1.41 -19.15
N GLU A 73 9.77 -0.55 -18.20
CA GLU A 73 8.41 -0.51 -17.67
C GLU A 73 7.43 -0.24 -18.80
N LYS A 74 6.25 -0.89 -18.77
CA LYS A 74 5.17 -0.56 -19.70
C LYS A 74 4.81 0.90 -19.48
N LYS A 75 5.13 1.74 -20.46
CA LYS A 75 4.81 3.15 -20.45
C LYS A 75 3.29 3.28 -20.29
N GLN A 76 2.82 3.79 -19.14
CA GLN A 76 1.49 4.38 -19.11
C GLN A 76 1.53 5.52 -20.11
N GLU A 77 0.57 5.55 -21.04
CA GLU A 77 0.49 6.62 -22.02
C GLU A 77 0.45 7.95 -21.25
N ASP A 78 1.54 8.72 -21.36
CA ASP A 78 1.62 10.03 -20.74
C ASP A 78 0.41 10.84 -21.24
N PRO A 79 -0.35 11.51 -20.35
CA PRO A 79 -1.49 12.30 -20.79
C PRO A 79 -1.00 13.31 -21.83
N LYS A 80 -1.65 13.30 -22.99
CA LYS A 80 -1.31 14.17 -24.11
C LYS A 80 -1.39 15.61 -23.60
N LEU A 81 -0.24 16.25 -23.42
CA LEU A 81 -0.18 17.65 -23.00
C LEU A 81 -0.84 18.45 -24.12
N GLU A 82 -2.01 19.01 -23.85
CA GLU A 82 -2.66 19.96 -24.75
C GLU A 82 -1.71 21.14 -24.92
N GLU A 83 -1.18 21.34 -26.13
CA GLU A 83 -0.38 22.50 -26.46
C GLU A 83 -1.24 23.74 -26.25
N THR A 84 -1.02 24.48 -25.16
CA THR A 84 -1.64 25.79 -24.97
C THR A 84 -1.06 26.71 -26.03
N SER A 85 -1.82 26.91 -27.11
CA SER A 85 -1.55 27.94 -28.11
C SER A 85 -1.48 29.29 -27.40
N THR A 86 -0.31 29.92 -27.49
CA THR A 86 -0.06 31.31 -27.07
C THR A 86 -0.23 32.22 -28.26
#